data_AF-A0A5C6PXV3-F1
#
_entry.id   AF-A0A5C6PXV3-F1
#
_cell.length_a   1.000
_cell.length_b   1.000
_cell.length_c   1.000
_cell.angle_alpha   90.00
_cell.angle_beta   90.00
_cell.angle_gamma   90.00
#
_symmetry.space_group_name_H-M   'P 1'
#
loop_
_entity.id
_entity.type
_entity.pdbx_description
1 polymer ?
#
loop_
_entity_poly.entity_id
_entity_poly.type
_entity_poly.pdbx_seq_one_letter_code
_entity_poly.pdbx_strand_id
1 'polypeptide(L)'
;MTDDDHPPAHAPTSPPARTPIPAPDRARRRDPVGVVVFVLAVLVVTGVQMGGTVLLVILGDDGIGSLLVGCFGVLLLAVPPLVLGAVLAAWDESPTDDGRRRHRRFLWSLLGGQAAGAALVVASAAWAGSPVWLAASFIAVGALLTVGALVAGPALGERARRRVDELGAPVEWAAVTPAEIRRAVRSVALTFALTFVPVAVALSFVPTDDDTGFLVVAGGLAFIAASVACVVVLLRLQRQLVALLGRDQDRARRIGRAVLSRREVDLSPDDERLSARWASVTAVTLPVQLAQTELLFAGLVCQQLAQALGGDGGFATFARVLVVCMAVAMVAFVPLFIVRIRRVRRWAEARSHLLAPAADRTTTASSPAAGGDS
;
A
#
# COMPACT_ATOMS: atom_id res chain seq x y z
N MET A 1 -32.44 66.95 -49.49
CA MET A 1 -33.54 66.01 -49.19
C MET A 1 -32.91 64.64 -49.21
N THR A 2 -32.62 64.14 -48.00
CA THR A 2 -32.20 62.78 -47.62
C THR A 2 -30.99 62.17 -48.36
N ASP A 3 -29.80 62.45 -47.83
CA ASP A 3 -28.63 61.56 -47.91
C ASP A 3 -28.86 60.41 -46.91
N ASP A 4 -29.06 59.20 -47.44
CA ASP A 4 -29.18 57.96 -46.67
C ASP A 4 -27.76 57.40 -46.41
N ASP A 5 -27.26 57.66 -45.21
CA ASP A 5 -25.98 57.16 -44.71
C ASP A 5 -26.20 55.74 -44.13
N HIS A 6 -26.02 54.71 -44.97
CA HIS A 6 -26.07 53.31 -44.55
C HIS A 6 -24.73 52.89 -43.93
N PRO A 7 -24.67 52.48 -42.65
CA PRO A 7 -23.44 52.01 -42.03
C PRO A 7 -23.00 50.66 -42.62
N PRO A 8 -21.69 50.44 -42.79
CA PRO A 8 -21.16 49.26 -43.45
C PRO A 8 -21.42 47.99 -42.64
N ALA A 9 -21.97 46.98 -43.31
CA ALA A 9 -22.21 45.65 -42.76
C ALA A 9 -20.90 45.04 -42.21
N HIS A 10 -20.86 44.80 -40.90
CA HIS A 10 -19.77 44.11 -40.24
C HIS A 10 -19.59 42.70 -40.82
N ALA A 11 -18.41 42.46 -41.39
CA ALA A 11 -18.02 41.14 -41.88
C ALA A 11 -18.03 40.11 -40.73
N PRO A 12 -18.53 38.89 -40.96
CA PRO A 12 -18.54 37.84 -39.94
C PRO A 12 -17.12 37.50 -39.53
N THR A 13 -16.82 37.73 -38.24
CA THR A 13 -15.55 37.39 -37.62
C THR A 13 -15.32 35.88 -37.74
N SER A 14 -14.22 35.52 -38.40
CA SER A 14 -13.77 34.14 -38.53
C SER A 14 -13.75 33.46 -37.15
N PRO A 15 -14.34 32.26 -37.00
CA PRO A 15 -14.35 31.56 -35.73
C PRO A 15 -12.88 31.32 -35.28
N PRO A 16 -12.56 31.54 -34.00
CA PRO A 16 -11.20 31.38 -33.50
C PRO A 16 -10.72 29.97 -33.83
N ALA A 17 -9.53 29.88 -34.42
CA ALA A 17 -8.88 28.62 -34.76
C ALA A 17 -8.90 27.70 -33.55
N ARG A 18 -9.61 26.57 -33.65
CA ARG A 18 -9.63 25.55 -32.60
C ARG A 18 -8.19 25.14 -32.33
N THR A 19 -7.69 25.44 -31.14
CA THR A 19 -6.40 24.93 -30.69
C THR A 19 -6.44 23.41 -30.82
N PRO A 20 -5.47 22.80 -31.52
CA PRO A 20 -5.44 21.36 -31.71
C PRO A 20 -5.43 20.71 -30.33
N ILE A 21 -6.47 19.93 -30.02
CA ILE A 21 -6.56 19.14 -28.81
C ILE A 21 -5.30 18.25 -28.81
N PRO A 22 -4.38 18.40 -27.84
CA PRO A 22 -3.19 17.58 -27.79
C PRO A 22 -3.64 16.12 -27.77
N ALA A 23 -3.18 15.34 -28.76
CA ALA A 23 -3.55 13.94 -28.89
C ALA A 23 -3.27 13.25 -27.54
N PRO A 24 -4.22 12.45 -27.01
CA PRO A 24 -4.05 11.78 -25.73
C PRO A 24 -2.77 10.96 -25.78
N ASP A 25 -1.80 11.47 -25.04
CA ASP A 25 -0.41 11.15 -25.24
C ASP A 25 -0.17 9.67 -24.94
N ARG A 26 0.56 8.99 -25.83
CA ARG A 26 0.97 7.58 -25.71
C ARG A 26 1.97 7.37 -24.54
N ALA A 27 2.22 8.40 -23.74
CA ALA A 27 3.18 8.48 -22.64
C ALA A 27 2.76 7.74 -21.35
N ARG A 28 1.80 6.81 -21.41
CA ARG A 28 1.57 5.81 -20.34
C ARG A 28 2.34 4.52 -20.61
N ARG A 29 3.62 4.62 -21.00
CA ARG A 29 4.51 3.45 -20.98
C ARG A 29 4.68 3.02 -19.52
N ARG A 30 3.93 1.98 -19.14
CA ARG A 30 4.08 1.30 -17.84
C ARG A 30 5.53 0.89 -17.71
N ASP A 31 6.19 1.35 -16.66
CA ASP A 31 7.57 0.98 -16.38
C ASP A 31 7.68 -0.49 -15.98
N PRO A 32 8.21 -1.35 -16.87
CA PRO A 32 8.30 -2.76 -16.57
C PRO A 32 9.30 -3.02 -15.44
N VAL A 33 10.37 -2.23 -15.33
CA VAL A 33 11.48 -2.47 -14.40
C VAL A 33 11.03 -2.38 -12.93
N GLY A 34 10.28 -1.34 -12.56
CA GLY A 34 9.82 -1.19 -11.17
C GLY A 34 8.84 -2.29 -10.76
N VAL A 35 7.96 -2.68 -11.68
CA VAL A 35 7.02 -3.79 -11.48
C VAL A 35 7.78 -5.12 -11.36
N VAL A 36 8.75 -5.38 -12.26
CA VAL A 36 9.56 -6.59 -12.24
C VAL A 36 10.37 -6.71 -10.96
N VAL A 37 11.01 -5.64 -10.50
CA VAL A 37 11.79 -5.66 -9.24
C VAL A 37 10.88 -5.92 -8.04
N PHE A 38 9.71 -5.28 -7.98
CA PHE A 38 8.74 -5.54 -6.92
C PHE A 38 8.23 -6.99 -6.95
N VAL A 39 7.85 -7.48 -8.13
CA VAL A 39 7.40 -8.87 -8.31
C VAL A 39 8.51 -9.85 -7.93
N LEU A 40 9.74 -9.62 -8.36
CA LEU A 40 10.89 -10.44 -8.00
C LEU A 40 11.13 -10.45 -6.49
N ALA A 41 11.08 -9.29 -5.82
CA ALA A 41 11.24 -9.20 -4.38
C ALA A 41 10.14 -9.99 -3.64
N VAL A 42 8.89 -9.85 -4.07
CA VAL A 42 7.75 -10.60 -3.51
C VAL A 42 7.93 -12.11 -3.74
N LEU A 43 8.32 -12.53 -4.95
CA LEU A 43 8.55 -13.94 -5.28
C LEU A 43 9.69 -14.54 -4.46
N VAL A 44 10.81 -13.81 -4.30
CA VAL A 44 11.95 -14.27 -3.49
C VAL A 44 11.53 -14.41 -2.03
N VAL A 45 10.85 -13.41 -1.46
CA VAL A 45 10.42 -13.49 -0.05
C VAL A 45 9.41 -14.61 0.17
N THR A 46 8.46 -14.76 -0.75
CA THR A 46 7.47 -15.84 -0.70
C THR A 46 8.14 -17.20 -0.83
N GLY A 47 9.11 -17.34 -1.75
CA GLY A 47 9.89 -18.56 -1.93
C GLY A 47 10.72 -18.90 -0.69
N VAL A 48 11.33 -17.90 -0.04
CA VAL A 48 12.09 -18.10 1.21
C VAL A 48 11.16 -18.47 2.36
N GLN A 49 9.97 -17.88 2.46
CA GLN A 49 9.00 -18.24 3.49
C GLN A 49 8.42 -19.65 3.27
N MET A 50 7.96 -19.96 2.06
CA MET A 50 7.40 -21.27 1.74
C MET A 50 8.46 -22.36 1.81
N GLY A 51 9.59 -22.16 1.13
CA GLY A 51 10.72 -23.09 1.18
C GLY A 51 11.25 -23.25 2.60
N GLY A 52 11.30 -22.17 3.37
CA GLY A 52 11.72 -22.21 4.76
C GLY A 52 10.79 -23.01 5.66
N THR A 53 9.49 -22.79 5.53
CA THR A 53 8.48 -23.53 6.29
C THR A 53 8.49 -25.00 5.91
N VAL A 54 8.52 -25.33 4.62
CA VAL A 54 8.55 -26.73 4.13
C VAL A 54 9.83 -27.43 4.61
N LEU A 55 10.98 -26.77 4.53
CA LEU A 55 12.24 -27.36 4.96
C LEU A 55 12.28 -27.61 6.48
N LEU A 56 11.73 -26.68 7.27
CA LEU A 56 11.57 -26.85 8.72
C LEU A 56 10.60 -27.98 9.07
N VAL A 57 9.54 -28.18 8.27
CA VAL A 57 8.59 -29.28 8.46
C VAL A 57 9.22 -30.63 8.15
N ILE A 58 9.95 -30.74 7.03
CA ILE A 58 10.53 -32.01 6.58
C ILE A 58 11.64 -32.48 7.52
N LEU A 59 12.38 -31.55 8.13
CA LEU A 59 13.57 -31.85 8.94
C LEU A 59 13.34 -31.73 10.45
N GLY A 60 12.15 -31.30 10.88
CA GLY A 60 11.81 -31.17 12.29
C GLY A 60 11.05 -32.40 12.78
N ASP A 61 11.71 -33.24 13.58
CA ASP A 61 11.05 -34.36 14.28
C ASP A 61 10.34 -33.91 15.58
N ASP A 62 10.63 -32.68 16.05
CA ASP A 62 10.19 -32.19 17.35
C ASP A 62 9.01 -31.22 17.27
N GLY A 63 8.13 -31.32 18.27
CA GLY A 63 6.78 -30.74 18.31
C GLY A 63 6.61 -29.25 17.94
N ILE A 64 5.35 -28.85 17.76
CA ILE A 64 4.85 -27.57 17.21
C ILE A 64 5.62 -26.32 17.68
N GLY A 65 6.14 -26.31 18.90
CA GLY A 65 6.92 -25.20 19.44
C GLY A 65 8.19 -24.87 18.64
N SER A 66 8.95 -25.88 18.19
CA SER A 66 10.17 -25.67 17.40
C SER A 66 9.84 -25.01 16.06
N LEU A 67 8.81 -25.54 15.37
CA LEU A 67 8.33 -25.05 14.08
C LEU A 67 7.81 -23.61 14.17
N LEU A 68 7.07 -23.27 15.23
CA LEU A 68 6.60 -21.90 15.47
C LEU A 68 7.78 -20.92 15.61
N VAL A 69 8.80 -21.30 16.37
CA VAL A 69 10.00 -20.49 16.60
C VAL A 69 10.80 -20.33 15.31
N GLY A 70 10.97 -21.41 14.54
CA GLY A 70 11.62 -21.38 13.23
C GLY A 70 10.86 -20.50 12.23
N CYS A 71 9.54 -20.64 12.12
CA CYS A 71 8.70 -19.81 11.23
C CYS A 71 8.80 -18.33 11.60
N PHE A 72 8.73 -18.00 12.89
CA PHE A 72 8.87 -16.62 13.35
C PHE A 72 10.28 -16.08 13.09
N GLY A 73 11.31 -16.92 13.25
CA GLY A 73 12.70 -16.59 12.91
C GLY A 73 12.88 -16.27 11.42
N VAL A 74 12.35 -17.12 10.53
CA VAL A 74 12.38 -16.90 9.06
C VAL A 74 11.61 -15.64 8.68
N LEU A 75 10.45 -15.39 9.30
CA LEU A 75 9.68 -14.15 9.10
C LEU A 75 10.50 -12.91 9.47
N LEU A 76 11.15 -12.93 10.64
CA LEU A 76 12.03 -11.85 11.11
C LEU A 76 13.31 -11.71 10.29
N LEU A 77 13.76 -12.73 9.56
CA LEU A 77 14.87 -12.61 8.61
C LEU A 77 14.43 -12.01 7.27
N ALA A 78 13.23 -12.36 6.80
CA ALA A 78 12.76 -12.00 5.46
C ALA A 78 12.07 -10.63 5.38
N VAL A 79 11.37 -10.21 6.44
CA VAL A 79 10.59 -8.95 6.43
C VAL A 79 11.47 -7.69 6.59
N PRO A 80 12.43 -7.61 7.52
CA PRO A 80 13.24 -6.40 7.69
C PRO A 80 14.02 -5.94 6.44
N PRO A 81 14.63 -6.81 5.61
CA PRO A 81 15.25 -6.38 4.36
C PRO A 81 14.28 -5.70 3.41
N LEU A 82 13.05 -6.22 3.30
CA LEU A 82 12.02 -5.61 2.45
C LEU A 82 11.62 -4.22 2.96
N VAL A 83 11.37 -4.12 4.26
CA VAL A 83 11.04 -2.85 4.91
C VAL A 83 12.20 -1.87 4.76
N LEU A 84 13.43 -2.34 4.92
CA LEU A 84 14.64 -1.55 4.72
C LEU A 84 14.72 -1.01 3.29
N GLY A 85 14.60 -1.87 2.29
CA GLY A 85 14.67 -1.48 0.88
C GLY A 85 13.57 -0.50 0.50
N ALA A 86 12.33 -0.73 0.95
CA ALA A 86 11.21 0.17 0.73
C ALA A 86 11.42 1.54 1.41
N VAL A 87 11.95 1.55 2.64
CA VAL A 87 12.26 2.78 3.35
C VAL A 87 13.40 3.52 2.68
N LEU A 88 14.51 2.86 2.33
CA LEU A 88 15.63 3.50 1.64
C LEU A 88 15.24 4.06 0.28
N ALA A 89 14.31 3.41 -0.43
CA ALA A 89 13.79 3.92 -1.69
C ALA A 89 12.89 5.16 -1.52
N ALA A 90 12.22 5.29 -0.37
CA ALA A 90 11.25 6.36 -0.11
C ALA A 90 11.78 7.48 0.81
N TRP A 91 12.91 7.27 1.47
CA TRP A 91 13.47 8.20 2.44
C TRP A 91 14.35 9.22 1.75
N ASP A 92 13.93 10.48 1.79
CA ASP A 92 14.81 11.60 1.48
C ASP A 92 15.54 11.99 2.76
N GLU A 93 16.88 12.03 2.71
CA GLU A 93 17.67 12.42 3.87
C GLU A 93 17.37 13.88 4.20
N SER A 94 16.50 14.09 5.21
CA SER A 94 16.36 15.41 5.83
C SER A 94 17.76 15.85 6.27
N PRO A 95 18.25 17.05 5.87
CA PRO A 95 19.58 17.53 6.21
C PRO A 95 19.74 17.82 7.72
N THR A 96 18.70 17.61 8.51
CA THR A 96 18.69 17.82 9.95
C THR A 96 19.35 16.66 10.71
N ASP A 97 20.09 16.99 11.77
CA ASP A 97 20.75 16.00 12.65
C ASP A 97 19.76 15.04 13.30
N ASP A 98 18.54 15.51 13.59
CA ASP A 98 17.46 14.68 14.14
C ASP A 98 16.98 13.63 13.14
N GLY A 99 16.94 13.96 11.84
CA GLY A 99 16.63 13.03 10.77
C GLY A 99 17.63 11.88 10.74
N ARG A 100 18.93 12.19 10.80
CA ARG A 100 20.03 11.19 10.81
C ARG A 100 19.99 10.29 12.05
N ARG A 101 19.79 10.87 13.24
CA ARG A 101 19.67 10.08 14.49
C ARG A 101 18.49 9.11 14.43
N ARG A 102 17.35 9.55 13.89
CA ARG A 102 16.16 8.71 13.73
C ARG A 102 16.36 7.61 12.70
N HIS A 103 16.98 7.93 11.57
CA HIS A 103 17.35 6.94 10.55
C HIS A 103 18.25 5.86 11.15
N ARG A 104 19.29 6.26 11.90
CA ARG A 104 20.19 5.31 12.59
C ARG A 104 19.44 4.42 13.57
N ARG A 105 18.53 4.96 14.40
CA ARG A 105 17.70 4.16 15.31
C ARG A 105 16.81 3.17 14.57
N PHE A 106 16.23 3.58 13.44
CA PHE A 106 15.41 2.72 12.61
C PHE A 106 16.24 1.57 12.01
N LEU A 107 17.43 1.85 11.46
CA LEU A 107 18.35 0.82 10.99
C LEU A 107 18.73 -0.16 12.10
N TRP A 108 19.10 0.34 13.29
CA TRP A 108 19.40 -0.52 14.44
C TRP A 108 18.22 -1.38 14.86
N SER A 109 16.99 -0.87 14.79
CA SER A 109 15.79 -1.66 15.10
C SER A 109 15.54 -2.78 14.10
N LEU A 110 15.79 -2.54 12.80
CA LEU A 110 15.67 -3.56 11.76
C LEU A 110 16.77 -4.61 11.86
N LEU A 111 18.02 -4.19 12.05
CA LEU A 111 19.16 -5.09 12.26
C LEU A 111 18.99 -5.93 13.53
N GLY A 112 18.49 -5.32 14.61
CA GLY A 112 18.14 -6.03 15.84
C GLY A 112 17.05 -7.08 15.61
N GLY A 113 16.02 -6.76 14.82
CA GLY A 113 14.99 -7.71 14.40
C GLY A 113 15.54 -8.89 13.62
N GLN A 114 16.50 -8.65 12.71
CA GLN A 114 17.17 -9.72 11.95
C GLN A 114 18.08 -10.58 12.82
N ALA A 115 18.85 -9.97 13.72
CA ALA A 115 19.69 -10.71 14.67
C ALA A 115 18.83 -11.60 15.58
N ALA A 116 17.68 -11.09 16.04
CA ALA A 116 16.70 -11.90 16.75
C ALA A 116 16.14 -13.04 15.88
N GLY A 117 15.80 -12.75 14.62
CA GLY A 117 15.37 -13.78 13.66
C GLY A 117 16.41 -14.89 13.46
N ALA A 118 17.69 -14.52 13.27
CA ALA A 118 18.80 -15.46 13.16
C ALA A 118 18.94 -16.32 14.43
N ALA A 119 18.90 -15.70 15.60
CA ALA A 119 18.95 -16.42 16.88
C ALA A 119 17.80 -17.42 17.05
N LEU A 120 16.58 -17.04 16.63
CA LEU A 120 15.41 -17.93 16.67
C LEU A 120 15.54 -19.10 15.70
N VAL A 121 16.06 -18.87 14.49
CA VAL A 121 16.33 -19.95 13.53
C VAL A 121 17.38 -20.93 14.08
N VAL A 122 18.45 -20.42 14.70
CA VAL A 122 19.48 -21.27 15.33
C VAL A 122 18.92 -22.04 16.52
N ALA A 123 18.14 -21.39 17.38
CA ALA A 123 17.48 -22.04 18.51
C ALA A 123 16.50 -23.13 18.04
N SER A 124 15.70 -22.83 17.03
CA SER A 124 14.79 -23.79 16.39
C SER A 124 15.55 -24.97 15.81
N ALA A 125 16.66 -24.74 15.10
CA ALA A 125 17.46 -25.81 14.53
C ALA A 125 18.14 -26.67 15.60
N ALA A 126 18.64 -26.04 16.68
CA ALA A 126 19.25 -26.75 17.80
C ALA A 126 18.22 -27.62 18.57
N TRP A 127 17.00 -27.12 18.75
CA TRP A 127 15.93 -27.87 19.40
C TRP A 127 15.40 -29.01 18.55
N ALA A 128 15.29 -28.82 17.23
CA ALA A 128 14.79 -29.84 16.31
C ALA A 128 15.88 -30.82 15.82
N GLY A 129 17.10 -30.75 16.38
CA GLY A 129 18.23 -31.57 15.92
C GLY A 129 18.59 -31.36 14.44
N SER A 130 18.19 -30.24 13.85
CA SER A 130 18.35 -29.98 12.42
C SER A 130 19.81 -29.73 12.05
N PRO A 131 20.24 -30.07 10.82
CA PRO A 131 21.60 -29.81 10.37
C PRO A 131 21.98 -28.33 10.44
N VAL A 132 23.19 -28.02 10.93
CA VAL A 132 23.68 -26.63 11.11
C VAL A 132 23.69 -25.84 9.79
N TRP A 133 23.91 -26.51 8.66
CA TRP A 133 23.90 -25.86 7.34
C TRP A 133 22.53 -25.25 6.98
N LEU A 134 21.43 -25.79 7.51
CA LEU A 134 20.08 -25.29 7.28
C LEU A 134 19.92 -23.90 7.91
N ALA A 135 20.24 -23.76 9.19
CA ALA A 135 20.21 -22.47 9.87
C ALA A 135 21.17 -21.47 9.20
N ALA A 136 22.37 -21.91 8.84
CA ALA A 136 23.34 -21.09 8.13
C ALA A 136 22.80 -20.59 6.78
N SER A 137 22.05 -21.42 6.04
CA SER A 137 21.49 -21.03 4.75
C SER A 137 20.39 -19.96 4.87
N PHE A 138 19.48 -20.05 5.85
CA PHE A 138 18.49 -18.99 6.08
C PHE A 138 19.13 -17.68 6.50
N ILE A 139 20.15 -17.73 7.36
CA ILE A 139 20.90 -16.54 7.77
C ILE A 139 21.60 -15.92 6.56
N ALA A 140 22.25 -16.74 5.72
CA ALA A 140 22.91 -16.29 4.50
C ALA A 140 21.92 -15.62 3.54
N VAL A 141 20.74 -16.22 3.32
CA VAL A 141 19.68 -15.63 2.50
C VAL A 141 19.18 -14.30 3.09
N GLY A 142 18.93 -14.23 4.39
CA GLY A 142 18.54 -12.99 5.07
C GLY A 142 19.59 -11.89 4.93
N ALA A 143 20.88 -12.24 5.08
CA ALA A 143 21.99 -11.32 4.87
C ALA A 143 22.07 -10.83 3.41
N LEU A 144 21.93 -11.74 2.43
CA LEU A 144 21.89 -11.39 1.01
C LEU A 144 20.73 -10.47 0.65
N LEU A 145 19.54 -10.71 1.20
CA LEU A 145 18.39 -9.83 1.04
C LEU A 145 18.66 -8.43 1.60
N THR A 146 19.36 -8.35 2.74
CA THR A 146 19.72 -7.08 3.38
C THR A 146 20.72 -6.29 2.55
N VAL A 147 21.77 -6.95 2.07
CA VAL A 147 22.74 -6.35 1.15
C VAL A 147 22.05 -5.90 -0.14
N GLY A 148 21.18 -6.75 -0.71
CA GLY A 148 20.37 -6.40 -1.87
C GLY A 148 19.49 -5.17 -1.64
N ALA A 149 18.84 -5.07 -0.48
CA ALA A 149 18.04 -3.91 -0.10
C ALA A 149 18.87 -2.63 0.06
N LEU A 150 20.07 -2.72 0.66
CA LEU A 150 21.00 -1.60 0.83
C LEU A 150 21.56 -1.09 -0.49
N VAL A 151 21.84 -1.99 -1.44
CA VAL A 151 22.40 -1.63 -2.76
C VAL A 151 21.30 -1.18 -3.72
N ALA A 152 20.21 -1.94 -3.83
CA ALA A 152 19.14 -1.66 -4.77
C ALA A 152 18.20 -0.53 -4.30
N GLY A 153 18.00 -0.38 -2.98
CA GLY A 153 17.09 0.61 -2.41
C GLY A 153 17.36 2.05 -2.88
N PRO A 154 18.58 2.58 -2.68
CA PRO A 154 18.94 3.92 -3.15
C PRO A 154 18.81 4.09 -4.67
N ALA A 155 19.26 3.09 -5.45
CA ALA A 155 19.18 3.14 -6.91
C ALA A 155 17.73 3.13 -7.43
N LEU A 156 16.86 2.34 -6.80
CA LEU A 156 15.42 2.34 -7.10
C LEU A 156 14.77 3.66 -6.67
N GLY A 157 15.18 4.21 -5.52
CA GLY A 157 14.75 5.52 -5.04
C GLY A 157 15.13 6.64 -6.00
N GLU A 158 16.37 6.69 -6.49
CA GLU A 158 16.80 7.66 -7.51
C GLU A 158 16.00 7.54 -8.81
N ARG A 159 15.78 6.32 -9.30
CA ARG A 159 14.96 6.11 -10.51
C ARG A 159 13.52 6.54 -10.31
N ALA A 160 12.93 6.22 -9.15
CA ALA A 160 11.60 6.66 -8.79
C ALA A 160 11.55 8.20 -8.69
N ARG A 161 12.58 8.83 -8.12
CA ARG A 161 12.72 10.29 -8.02
C ARG A 161 12.77 10.96 -9.39
N ARG A 162 13.69 10.53 -10.26
CA ARG A 162 13.84 11.07 -11.62
C ARG A 162 12.52 11.02 -12.39
N ARG A 163 11.74 9.95 -12.24
CA ARG A 163 10.43 9.83 -12.90
C ARG A 163 9.39 10.79 -12.37
N VAL A 164 9.37 11.03 -11.06
CA VAL A 164 8.45 12.01 -10.48
C VAL A 164 8.80 13.42 -10.99
N ASP A 165 10.10 13.73 -11.11
CA ASP A 165 10.57 15.00 -11.64
C ASP A 165 10.29 15.13 -13.15
N GLU A 166 10.55 14.08 -13.94
CA GLU A 166 10.28 14.02 -15.39
C GLU A 166 8.79 14.13 -15.71
N LEU A 167 7.93 13.55 -14.87
CA LEU A 167 6.49 13.63 -15.08
C LEU A 167 5.98 15.07 -14.93
N GLY A 168 6.72 15.95 -14.23
CA GLY A 168 6.64 17.42 -14.26
C GLY A 168 5.29 18.07 -13.95
N ALA A 169 4.23 17.28 -13.90
CA ALA A 169 2.87 17.72 -13.73
C ALA A 169 2.63 17.81 -12.23
N PRO A 170 2.41 19.01 -11.67
CA PRO A 170 1.88 19.12 -10.33
C PRO A 170 0.63 18.24 -10.29
N VAL A 171 0.63 17.22 -9.43
CA VAL A 171 -0.55 16.37 -9.25
C VAL A 171 -1.61 17.28 -8.67
N GLU A 172 -2.48 17.79 -9.54
CA GLU A 172 -3.59 18.62 -9.14
C GLU A 172 -4.43 17.78 -8.18
N TRP A 173 -4.51 18.26 -6.94
CA TRP A 173 -5.26 17.56 -5.92
C TRP A 173 -6.72 17.49 -6.37
N ALA A 174 -7.19 16.27 -6.59
CA ALA A 174 -8.58 15.99 -6.87
C ALA A 174 -9.19 15.31 -5.65
N ALA A 175 -10.34 15.82 -5.20
CA ALA A 175 -11.12 15.16 -4.17
C ALA A 175 -11.52 13.76 -4.64
N VAL A 176 -11.32 12.74 -3.80
CA VAL A 176 -11.70 11.37 -4.12
C VAL A 176 -13.21 11.31 -4.29
N THR A 177 -13.66 10.95 -5.48
CA THR A 177 -15.09 10.98 -5.80
C THR A 177 -15.78 9.68 -5.32
N PRO A 178 -17.06 9.72 -4.94
CA PRO A 178 -17.83 8.50 -4.64
C PRO A 178 -17.82 7.48 -5.78
N ALA A 179 -17.70 7.94 -7.03
CA ALA A 179 -17.60 7.08 -8.20
C ALA A 179 -16.30 6.26 -8.21
N GLU A 180 -15.18 6.83 -7.76
CA GLU A 180 -13.91 6.09 -7.62
C GLU A 180 -14.00 5.02 -6.55
N ILE A 181 -14.67 5.30 -5.43
CA ILE A 181 -14.90 4.31 -4.37
C ILE A 181 -15.76 3.16 -4.90
N ARG A 182 -16.87 3.46 -5.60
CA ARG A 182 -17.71 2.42 -6.23
C ARG A 182 -16.94 1.59 -7.24
N ARG A 183 -16.06 2.21 -8.04
CA ARG A 183 -15.21 1.52 -9.00
C ARG A 183 -14.19 0.62 -8.31
N ALA A 184 -13.60 1.06 -7.20
CA ALA A 184 -12.69 0.24 -6.39
C ALA A 184 -13.41 -0.98 -5.80
N VAL A 185 -14.57 -0.78 -5.17
CA VAL A 185 -15.41 -1.87 -4.63
C VAL A 185 -15.79 -2.85 -5.73
N ARG A 186 -16.26 -2.36 -6.90
CA ARG A 186 -16.58 -3.20 -8.04
C ARG A 186 -15.37 -3.97 -8.54
N SER A 187 -14.18 -3.35 -8.60
CA SER A 187 -12.96 -4.03 -9.01
C SER A 187 -12.59 -5.17 -8.07
N VAL A 188 -12.67 -4.95 -6.75
CA VAL A 188 -12.37 -5.97 -5.74
C VAL A 188 -13.38 -7.12 -5.81
N ALA A 189 -14.67 -6.82 -5.92
CA ALA A 189 -15.73 -7.83 -6.06
C ALA A 189 -15.60 -8.64 -7.36
N LEU A 190 -15.25 -7.98 -8.47
CA LEU A 190 -15.00 -8.65 -9.75
C LEU A 190 -13.76 -9.54 -9.67
N THR A 191 -12.66 -9.08 -9.06
CA THR A 191 -11.47 -9.92 -8.87
C THR A 191 -11.79 -11.15 -8.01
N PHE A 192 -12.56 -10.99 -6.94
CA PHE A 192 -13.04 -12.11 -6.13
C PHE A 192 -13.82 -13.11 -6.98
N ALA A 193 -14.86 -12.66 -7.69
CA ALA A 193 -15.71 -13.55 -8.49
C ALA A 193 -14.95 -14.23 -9.64
N LEU A 194 -14.08 -13.49 -10.34
CA LEU A 194 -13.27 -14.00 -11.45
C LEU A 194 -12.16 -14.96 -10.99
N THR A 195 -11.74 -14.91 -9.73
CA THR A 195 -10.83 -15.94 -9.17
C THR A 195 -11.61 -17.11 -8.60
N PHE A 196 -12.69 -16.86 -7.86
CA PHE A 196 -13.48 -17.90 -7.21
C PHE A 196 -14.09 -18.88 -8.21
N VAL A 197 -14.81 -18.39 -9.21
CA VAL A 197 -15.57 -19.26 -10.14
C VAL A 197 -14.64 -20.20 -10.92
N PRO A 198 -13.58 -19.73 -11.60
CA PRO A 198 -12.70 -20.64 -12.35
C PRO A 198 -11.93 -21.61 -11.46
N VAL A 199 -11.50 -21.18 -10.26
CA VAL A 199 -10.78 -22.06 -9.33
C VAL A 199 -11.73 -23.13 -8.76
N ALA A 200 -12.94 -22.76 -8.35
CA ALA A 200 -13.94 -23.72 -7.88
C ALA A 200 -14.32 -24.73 -8.97
N VAL A 201 -14.53 -24.26 -10.21
CA VAL A 201 -14.79 -25.12 -11.37
C VAL A 201 -13.59 -26.03 -11.65
N ALA A 202 -12.37 -25.50 -11.69
CA ALA A 202 -11.17 -26.31 -11.92
C ALA A 202 -10.98 -27.40 -10.85
N LEU A 203 -11.18 -27.05 -9.57
CA LEU A 203 -11.05 -28.00 -8.48
C LEU A 203 -12.18 -29.03 -8.44
N SER A 204 -13.38 -28.73 -8.96
CA SER A 204 -14.47 -29.70 -9.06
C SER A 204 -14.18 -30.89 -10.00
N PHE A 205 -13.16 -30.76 -10.86
CA PHE A 205 -12.68 -31.86 -11.71
C PHE A 205 -11.60 -32.72 -11.05
N VAL A 206 -11.08 -32.30 -9.88
CA VAL A 206 -10.10 -33.08 -9.13
C VAL A 206 -10.87 -34.09 -8.28
N PRO A 207 -10.67 -35.42 -8.46
CA PRO A 207 -11.31 -36.40 -7.61
C PRO A 207 -10.76 -36.26 -6.19
N THR A 208 -11.59 -35.76 -5.27
CA THR A 208 -11.28 -35.62 -3.85
C THR A 208 -12.37 -36.28 -3.04
N ASP A 209 -12.00 -36.98 -1.96
CA ASP A 209 -12.98 -37.59 -1.04
C ASP A 209 -13.76 -36.54 -0.20
N ASP A 210 -13.38 -35.27 -0.27
CA ASP A 210 -14.01 -34.15 0.46
C ASP A 210 -14.68 -33.15 -0.50
N ASP A 211 -16.00 -33.25 -0.60
CA ASP A 211 -16.86 -32.39 -1.43
C ASP A 211 -16.88 -30.92 -0.98
N THR A 212 -16.31 -30.57 0.18
CA THR A 212 -16.37 -29.19 0.72
C THR A 212 -15.01 -28.51 0.79
N GLY A 213 -13.92 -29.28 0.96
CA GLY A 213 -12.57 -28.75 1.08
C GLY A 213 -12.14 -27.89 -0.10
N PHE A 214 -12.54 -28.27 -1.33
CA PHE A 214 -12.18 -27.51 -2.52
C PHE A 214 -12.81 -26.11 -2.58
N LEU A 215 -14.04 -25.95 -2.06
CA LEU A 215 -14.71 -24.64 -1.98
C LEU A 215 -14.00 -23.71 -1.00
N VAL A 216 -13.49 -24.26 0.11
CA VAL A 216 -12.71 -23.51 1.09
C VAL A 216 -11.39 -23.03 0.48
N VAL A 217 -10.70 -23.90 -0.26
CA VAL A 217 -9.46 -23.53 -0.99
C VAL A 217 -9.73 -22.46 -2.06
N ALA A 218 -10.79 -22.64 -2.85
CA ALA A 218 -11.19 -21.66 -3.87
C ALA A 218 -11.55 -20.31 -3.25
N GLY A 219 -12.30 -20.31 -2.14
CA GLY A 219 -12.61 -19.12 -1.36
C GLY A 219 -11.35 -18.43 -0.84
N GLY A 220 -10.41 -19.21 -0.28
CA GLY A 220 -9.13 -18.71 0.20
C GLY A 220 -8.32 -17.97 -0.86
N LEU A 221 -8.20 -18.57 -2.05
CA LEU A 221 -7.51 -17.96 -3.19
C LEU A 221 -8.23 -16.70 -3.70
N ALA A 222 -9.57 -16.73 -3.76
CA ALA A 222 -10.36 -15.56 -4.17
C ALA A 222 -10.23 -14.38 -3.21
N PHE A 223 -10.19 -14.64 -1.90
CA PHE A 223 -9.94 -13.63 -0.87
C PHE A 223 -8.55 -13.00 -0.98
N ILE A 224 -7.52 -13.81 -1.21
CA ILE A 224 -6.15 -13.33 -1.44
C ILE A 224 -6.09 -12.47 -2.71
N ALA A 225 -6.70 -12.92 -3.81
CA ALA A 225 -6.76 -12.15 -5.05
C ALA A 225 -7.49 -10.80 -4.87
N ALA A 226 -8.60 -10.79 -4.13
CA ALA A 226 -9.35 -9.57 -3.79
C ALA A 226 -8.51 -8.61 -2.94
N SER A 227 -7.72 -9.13 -1.99
CA SER A 227 -6.75 -8.34 -1.22
C SER A 227 -5.70 -7.67 -2.12
N VAL A 228 -5.19 -8.38 -3.13
CA VAL A 228 -4.27 -7.80 -4.13
C VAL A 228 -4.94 -6.67 -4.93
N ALA A 229 -6.22 -6.82 -5.30
CA ALA A 229 -6.96 -5.73 -5.94
C ALA A 229 -7.08 -4.49 -5.03
N CYS A 230 -7.28 -4.67 -3.72
CA CYS A 230 -7.23 -3.57 -2.76
C CYS A 230 -5.85 -2.89 -2.72
N VAL A 231 -4.75 -3.65 -2.78
CA VAL A 231 -3.39 -3.09 -2.84
C VAL A 231 -3.23 -2.18 -4.06
N VAL A 232 -3.75 -2.56 -5.23
CA VAL A 232 -3.70 -1.70 -6.44
C VAL A 232 -4.43 -0.37 -6.21
N VAL A 233 -5.57 -0.39 -5.52
CA VAL A 233 -6.32 0.83 -5.16
C VAL A 233 -5.51 1.67 -4.16
N LEU A 234 -4.98 1.04 -3.11
CA LEU A 234 -4.16 1.71 -2.10
C LEU A 234 -2.92 2.37 -2.69
N LEU A 235 -2.24 1.72 -3.64
CA LEU A 235 -1.08 2.29 -4.32
C LEU A 235 -1.43 3.59 -5.06
N ARG A 236 -2.61 3.69 -5.67
CA ARG A 236 -3.08 4.93 -6.32
C ARG A 236 -3.33 6.03 -5.30
N LEU A 237 -3.99 5.71 -4.20
CA LEU A 237 -4.26 6.66 -3.10
C LEU A 237 -2.97 7.10 -2.41
N GLN A 238 -2.04 6.19 -2.18
CA GLN A 238 -0.72 6.49 -1.60
C GLN A 238 0.08 7.42 -2.50
N ARG A 239 0.03 7.27 -3.83
CA ARG A 239 0.66 8.21 -4.76
C ARG A 239 0.09 9.63 -4.62
N GLN A 240 -1.23 9.76 -4.43
CA GLN A 240 -1.84 11.07 -4.16
C GLN A 240 -1.38 11.65 -2.82
N LEU A 241 -1.30 10.82 -1.76
CA LEU A 241 -0.81 11.24 -0.45
C LEU A 241 0.66 11.70 -0.50
N VAL A 242 1.51 10.98 -1.22
CA VAL A 242 2.93 11.34 -1.41
C VAL A 242 3.06 12.62 -2.22
N ALA A 243 2.28 12.76 -3.30
CA ALA A 243 2.29 13.99 -4.11
C ALA A 243 1.82 15.22 -3.31
N LEU A 244 0.87 15.05 -2.39
CA LEU A 244 0.40 16.12 -1.51
C LEU A 244 1.48 16.58 -0.52
N LEU A 245 2.08 15.63 0.20
CA LEU A 245 3.02 15.94 1.27
C LEU A 245 4.41 16.35 0.76
N GLY A 246 4.71 16.05 -0.49
CA GLY A 246 6.03 16.25 -1.07
C GLY A 246 7.09 15.38 -0.40
N ARG A 247 8.32 15.86 -0.38
CA ARG A 247 9.51 15.12 0.08
C ARG A 247 9.83 15.33 1.57
N ASP A 248 9.17 16.28 2.22
CA ASP A 248 9.43 16.59 3.62
C ASP A 248 8.71 15.57 4.55
N GLN A 249 9.43 14.51 4.91
CA GLN A 249 8.93 13.49 5.83
C GLN A 249 8.62 14.04 7.23
N ASP A 250 9.31 15.08 7.68
CA ASP A 250 9.06 15.67 8.99
C ASP A 250 7.73 16.45 8.96
N ARG A 251 7.47 17.21 7.89
CA ARG A 251 6.16 17.82 7.62
C ARG A 251 5.05 16.78 7.48
N ALA A 252 5.28 15.70 6.72
CA ALA A 252 4.36 14.58 6.62
C ALA A 252 4.02 13.96 7.97
N ARG A 253 5.01 13.77 8.85
CA ARG A 253 4.81 13.26 10.21
C ARG A 253 4.07 14.25 11.10
N ARG A 254 4.37 15.55 11.02
CA ARG A 254 3.65 16.60 11.77
C ARG A 254 2.18 16.60 11.38
N ILE A 255 1.89 16.61 10.07
CA ILE A 255 0.53 16.56 9.53
C ILE A 255 -0.17 15.26 9.93
N GLY A 256 0.47 14.11 9.71
CA GLY A 256 -0.09 12.81 10.08
C GLY A 256 -0.36 12.71 11.59
N ARG A 257 0.51 13.29 12.43
CA ARG A 257 0.30 13.39 13.87
C ARG A 257 -0.85 14.34 14.19
N ALA A 258 -0.96 15.50 13.56
CA ALA A 258 -2.08 16.42 13.79
C ALA A 258 -3.44 15.76 13.47
N VAL A 259 -3.52 15.01 12.37
CA VAL A 259 -4.77 14.37 11.93
C VAL A 259 -5.09 13.09 12.73
N LEU A 260 -4.08 12.27 13.04
CA LEU A 260 -4.29 10.98 13.71
C LEU A 260 -4.16 11.04 15.23
N SER A 261 -3.44 12.01 15.80
CA SER A 261 -3.31 12.17 17.25
C SER A 261 -4.55 12.83 17.85
N ARG A 262 -4.69 12.74 19.18
CA ARG A 262 -5.64 13.56 19.94
C ARG A 262 -5.04 14.88 20.41
N ARG A 263 -3.71 15.04 20.31
CA ARG A 263 -3.01 16.22 20.78
C ARG A 263 -3.06 17.31 19.71
N GLU A 264 -3.38 18.52 20.13
CA GLU A 264 -3.23 19.71 19.32
C GLU A 264 -1.75 19.86 18.95
N VAL A 265 -1.51 20.04 17.65
CA VAL A 265 -0.20 20.33 17.09
C VAL A 265 -0.40 21.65 16.38
N ASP A 266 0.42 22.64 16.74
CA ASP A 266 0.37 23.94 16.08
C ASP A 266 0.83 23.78 14.63
N LEU A 267 -0.02 24.18 13.69
CA LEU A 267 0.20 24.04 12.25
C LEU A 267 0.19 25.43 11.62
N SER A 268 1.12 25.67 10.70
CA SER A 268 1.05 26.87 9.88
C SER A 268 -0.24 26.86 9.02
N PRO A 269 -0.74 28.02 8.55
CA PRO A 269 -1.94 28.09 7.71
C PRO A 269 -1.86 27.22 6.45
N ASP A 270 -0.66 27.09 5.87
CA ASP A 270 -0.42 26.20 4.72
C ASP A 270 -0.43 24.73 5.10
N ASP A 271 0.13 24.37 6.26
CA ASP A 271 0.08 23.01 6.80
C ASP A 271 -1.35 22.60 7.17
N GLU A 272 -2.19 23.56 7.59
CA GLU A 272 -3.57 23.28 7.92
C GLU A 272 -4.40 22.90 6.67
N ARG A 273 -4.26 23.66 5.58
CA ARG A 273 -4.88 23.32 4.28
C ARG A 273 -4.40 21.98 3.76
N LEU A 274 -3.09 21.72 3.88
CA LEU A 274 -2.50 20.46 3.45
C LEU A 274 -3.00 19.29 4.33
N SER A 275 -3.17 19.50 5.63
CA SER A 275 -3.72 18.51 6.56
C SER A 275 -5.16 18.14 6.22
N ALA A 276 -5.97 19.12 5.79
CA ALA A 276 -7.35 18.88 5.35
C ALA A 276 -7.38 17.99 4.10
N ARG A 277 -6.53 18.29 3.10
CA ARG A 277 -6.39 17.47 1.87
C ARG A 277 -5.86 16.06 2.17
N TRP A 278 -4.91 15.96 3.09
CA TRP A 278 -4.36 14.66 3.51
C TRP A 278 -5.41 13.84 4.26
N ALA A 279 -6.19 14.47 5.15
CA ALA A 279 -7.26 13.82 5.90
C ALA A 279 -8.38 13.32 4.98
N SER A 280 -8.76 14.08 3.95
CA SER A 280 -9.80 13.67 3.00
C SER A 280 -9.42 12.41 2.22
N VAL A 281 -8.16 12.31 1.78
CA VAL A 281 -7.66 11.11 1.09
C VAL A 281 -7.51 9.95 2.08
N THR A 282 -6.96 10.20 3.27
CA THR A 282 -6.76 9.16 4.31
C THR A 282 -8.09 8.59 4.83
N ALA A 283 -9.17 9.38 4.84
CA ALA A 283 -10.50 8.94 5.20
C ALA A 283 -11.04 7.84 4.27
N VAL A 284 -10.55 7.79 3.02
CA VAL A 284 -10.87 6.74 2.03
C VAL A 284 -9.83 5.62 2.05
N THR A 285 -8.55 5.94 2.24
CA THR A 285 -7.47 4.95 2.29
C THR A 285 -7.63 3.97 3.45
N LEU A 286 -7.98 4.43 4.66
CA LEU A 286 -8.07 3.57 5.84
C LEU A 286 -9.12 2.45 5.73
N PRO A 287 -10.37 2.70 5.28
CA PRO A 287 -11.33 1.63 5.02
C PRO A 287 -10.86 0.61 3.99
N VAL A 288 -10.17 1.05 2.92
CA VAL A 288 -9.63 0.15 1.90
C VAL A 288 -8.50 -0.70 2.48
N GLN A 289 -7.65 -0.12 3.34
CA GLN A 289 -6.59 -0.86 4.04
C GLN A 289 -7.16 -1.87 5.03
N LEU A 290 -8.23 -1.52 5.74
CA LEU A 290 -8.96 -2.46 6.58
C LEU A 290 -9.50 -3.62 5.74
N ALA A 291 -10.24 -3.33 4.66
CA ALA A 291 -10.78 -4.37 3.77
C ALA A 291 -9.67 -5.26 3.18
N GLN A 292 -8.54 -4.67 2.76
CA GLN A 292 -7.37 -5.41 2.28
C GLN A 292 -6.83 -6.38 3.34
N THR A 293 -6.72 -5.93 4.58
CA THR A 293 -6.24 -6.76 5.70
C THR A 293 -7.24 -7.86 6.02
N GLU A 294 -8.54 -7.54 6.14
CA GLU A 294 -9.59 -8.52 6.41
C GLU A 294 -9.67 -9.59 5.32
N LEU A 295 -9.62 -9.20 4.04
CA LEU A 295 -9.63 -10.14 2.91
C LEU A 295 -8.38 -11.03 2.93
N LEU A 296 -7.20 -10.47 3.23
CA LEU A 296 -5.98 -11.26 3.33
C LEU A 296 -6.08 -12.31 4.44
N PHE A 297 -6.51 -11.89 5.64
CA PHE A 297 -6.64 -12.79 6.78
C PHE A 297 -7.74 -13.82 6.55
N ALA A 298 -8.89 -13.45 5.98
CA ALA A 298 -9.93 -14.39 5.60
C ALA A 298 -9.41 -15.45 4.62
N GLY A 299 -8.64 -15.02 3.61
CA GLY A 299 -8.05 -15.94 2.63
C GLY A 299 -7.08 -16.93 3.26
N LEU A 300 -6.22 -16.45 4.15
CA LEU A 300 -5.30 -17.28 4.92
C LEU A 300 -6.03 -18.23 5.88
N VAL A 301 -7.07 -17.74 6.59
CA VAL A 301 -7.91 -18.58 7.46
C VAL A 301 -8.56 -19.71 6.66
N CYS A 302 -9.11 -19.43 5.47
CA CYS A 302 -9.66 -20.47 4.61
C CYS A 302 -8.60 -21.50 4.23
N GLN A 303 -7.39 -21.08 3.83
CA GLN A 303 -6.32 -22.01 3.50
C GLN A 303 -5.91 -22.91 4.67
N GLN A 304 -5.84 -22.34 5.88
CA GLN A 304 -5.51 -23.10 7.09
C GLN A 304 -6.68 -23.96 7.58
N LEU A 305 -7.92 -23.56 7.32
CA LEU A 305 -9.11 -24.30 7.72
C LEU A 305 -9.18 -25.65 7.02
N ALA A 306 -8.87 -25.70 5.71
CA ALA A 306 -8.79 -26.97 4.98
C ALA A 306 -7.78 -27.95 5.63
N GLN A 307 -6.64 -27.44 6.10
CA GLN A 307 -5.63 -28.24 6.80
C GLN A 307 -6.05 -28.61 8.23
N ALA A 308 -6.74 -27.70 8.93
CA ALA A 308 -7.20 -27.89 10.30
C ALA A 308 -8.30 -28.97 10.41
N LEU A 309 -9.08 -29.15 9.35
CA LEU A 309 -10.14 -30.16 9.23
C LEU A 309 -9.60 -31.54 8.78
N GLY A 310 -8.43 -31.59 8.14
CA GLY A 310 -7.86 -32.78 7.48
C GLY A 310 -7.28 -33.89 8.35
N GLY A 311 -7.85 -34.19 9.53
CA GLY A 311 -7.45 -35.31 10.39
C GLY A 311 -6.62 -34.94 11.62
N ASP A 312 -6.15 -35.95 12.36
CA ASP A 312 -5.43 -35.80 13.62
C ASP A 312 -3.90 -35.83 13.42
N GLY A 313 -3.22 -34.80 13.92
CA GLY A 313 -1.77 -34.67 13.84
C GLY A 313 -1.27 -33.35 14.40
N GLY A 314 0.04 -33.25 14.62
CA GLY A 314 0.68 -32.00 15.09
C GLY A 314 0.43 -30.83 14.13
N PHE A 315 0.41 -31.10 12.82
CA PHE A 315 0.14 -30.10 11.79
C PHE A 315 -1.30 -29.56 11.84
N ALA A 316 -2.29 -30.43 11.99
CA ALA A 316 -3.68 -30.03 12.15
C ALA A 316 -3.88 -29.18 13.41
N THR A 317 -3.19 -29.53 14.51
CA THR A 317 -3.22 -28.74 15.75
C THR A 317 -2.64 -27.34 15.55
N PHE A 318 -1.49 -27.23 14.87
CA PHE A 318 -0.89 -25.94 14.50
C PHE A 318 -1.84 -25.11 13.63
N ALA A 319 -2.43 -25.70 12.58
CA ALA A 319 -3.37 -25.02 11.71
C ALA A 319 -4.60 -24.51 12.49
N ARG A 320 -5.15 -25.31 13.42
CA ARG A 320 -6.26 -24.91 14.31
C ARG A 320 -5.88 -23.71 15.18
N VAL A 321 -4.72 -23.75 15.84
CA VAL A 321 -4.22 -22.63 16.67
C VAL A 321 -4.04 -21.37 15.81
N LEU A 322 -3.44 -21.51 14.62
CA LEU A 322 -3.22 -20.41 13.71
C LEU A 322 -4.54 -19.78 13.25
N VAL A 323 -5.53 -20.59 12.87
CA VAL A 323 -6.89 -20.13 12.51
C VAL A 323 -7.50 -19.31 13.64
N VAL A 324 -7.47 -19.83 14.87
CA VAL A 324 -8.02 -19.11 16.04
C VAL A 324 -7.28 -17.79 16.27
N CYS A 325 -5.95 -17.80 16.27
CA CYS A 325 -5.14 -16.58 16.43
C CYS A 325 -5.44 -15.54 15.35
N MET A 326 -5.58 -15.96 14.09
CA MET A 326 -5.90 -15.07 12.98
C MET A 326 -7.32 -14.50 13.07
N ALA A 327 -8.30 -15.32 13.46
CA ALA A 327 -9.67 -14.85 13.68
C ALA A 327 -9.74 -13.84 14.83
N VAL A 328 -9.04 -14.10 15.94
CA VAL A 328 -8.92 -13.16 17.07
C VAL A 328 -8.24 -11.86 16.62
N ALA A 329 -7.18 -11.95 15.83
CA ALA A 329 -6.48 -10.77 15.29
C ALA A 329 -7.40 -9.92 14.41
N MET A 330 -8.17 -10.52 13.50
CA MET A 330 -9.17 -9.82 12.67
C MET A 330 -10.15 -9.04 13.55
N VAL A 331 -10.80 -9.73 14.52
CA VAL A 331 -11.77 -9.11 15.43
C VAL A 331 -11.14 -7.99 16.26
N ALA A 332 -9.88 -8.15 16.69
CA ALA A 332 -9.16 -7.14 17.46
C ALA A 332 -8.72 -5.91 16.64
N PHE A 333 -8.39 -6.07 15.36
CA PHE A 333 -7.96 -4.96 14.51
C PHE A 333 -9.12 -4.07 14.07
N VAL A 334 -10.30 -4.63 13.82
CA VAL A 334 -11.51 -3.89 13.40
C VAL A 334 -11.81 -2.67 14.29
N PRO A 335 -11.93 -2.76 15.63
CA PRO A 335 -12.25 -1.60 16.46
C PRO A 335 -11.14 -0.54 16.43
N LEU A 336 -9.87 -0.95 16.36
CA LEU A 336 -8.74 -0.02 16.26
C LEU A 336 -8.82 0.81 14.97
N PHE A 337 -9.13 0.15 13.84
CA PHE A 337 -9.30 0.83 12.56
C PHE A 337 -10.56 1.71 12.54
N ILE A 338 -11.70 1.24 13.07
CA ILE A 338 -12.93 2.04 13.14
C ILE A 338 -12.70 3.34 13.90
N VAL A 339 -12.01 3.29 15.06
CA VAL A 339 -11.69 4.48 15.85
C VAL A 339 -10.81 5.45 15.06
N ARG A 340 -9.82 4.94 14.32
CA ARG A 340 -8.96 5.76 13.46
C ARG A 340 -9.73 6.38 12.30
N ILE A 341 -10.56 5.60 11.61
CA ILE A 341 -11.40 6.06 10.49
C ILE A 341 -12.34 7.18 10.95
N ARG A 342 -13.06 6.97 12.08
CA ARG A 342 -13.96 7.98 12.65
C ARG A 342 -13.23 9.26 13.05
N ARG A 343 -11.97 9.18 13.48
CA ARG A 343 -11.16 10.35 13.82
C ARG A 343 -10.78 11.15 12.58
N VAL A 344 -10.26 10.47 11.56
CA VAL A 344 -9.85 11.11 10.30
C VAL A 344 -11.04 11.74 9.59
N ARG A 345 -12.20 11.06 9.57
CA ARG A 345 -13.44 11.62 9.00
C ARG A 345 -13.89 12.90 9.71
N ARG A 346 -13.95 12.88 11.05
CA ARG A 346 -14.29 14.09 11.83
C ARG A 346 -13.32 15.23 11.56
N TRP A 347 -12.02 14.94 11.44
CA TRP A 347 -11.02 15.96 11.09
C TRP A 347 -11.24 16.54 9.69
N ALA A 348 -11.51 15.69 8.70
CA ALA A 348 -11.78 16.10 7.33
C ALA A 348 -13.08 16.92 7.21
N GLU A 349 -14.13 16.53 7.94
CA GLU A 349 -15.42 17.23 7.99
C GLU A 349 -15.27 18.63 8.61
N ALA A 350 -14.61 18.73 9.77
CA ALA A 350 -14.37 20.00 10.46
C ALA A 350 -13.59 21.02 9.62
N ARG A 351 -12.71 20.54 8.74
CA ARG A 351 -11.84 21.36 7.87
C ARG A 351 -12.24 21.34 6.40
N SER A 352 -13.46 20.90 6.10
CA SER A 352 -13.99 20.87 4.73
C SER A 352 -14.04 22.25 4.09
N HIS A 353 -14.25 23.32 4.86
CA HIS A 353 -14.22 24.71 4.39
C HIS A 353 -12.86 25.13 3.81
N LEU A 354 -11.75 24.49 4.22
CA LEU A 354 -10.41 24.75 3.70
C LEU A 354 -10.15 24.06 2.34
N LEU A 355 -11.07 23.19 1.91
CA LEU A 355 -10.97 22.45 0.65
C LEU A 355 -11.63 23.19 -0.52
N ALA A 356 -12.34 24.30 -0.26
CA ALA A 356 -13.03 25.05 -1.30
C ALA A 356 -12.03 25.52 -2.38
N PRO A 357 -12.34 25.29 -3.67
CA PRO A 357 -11.48 25.74 -4.76
C PRO A 357 -11.37 27.26 -4.70
N ALA A 358 -10.17 27.79 -4.91
CA ALA A 358 -9.88 29.22 -4.98
C ALA A 358 -10.47 29.85 -6.28
N ALA A 359 -11.72 29.54 -6.60
CA ALA A 359 -12.39 29.88 -7.85
C ALA A 359 -12.86 31.34 -7.93
N ASP A 360 -12.76 32.13 -6.85
CA ASP A 360 -13.26 33.50 -6.84
C ASP A 360 -12.19 34.59 -7.06
N ARG A 361 -10.92 34.23 -7.32
CA ARG A 361 -9.85 35.24 -7.50
C ARG A 361 -9.60 35.72 -8.92
N THR A 362 -10.20 35.09 -9.93
CA THR A 362 -10.00 35.48 -11.34
C THR A 362 -11.13 36.35 -11.91
N THR A 363 -12.24 36.55 -11.21
CA THR A 363 -13.40 37.30 -11.75
C THR A 363 -13.42 38.79 -11.35
N THR A 364 -12.60 39.23 -10.40
CA THR A 364 -12.58 40.64 -9.92
C THR A 364 -11.38 41.46 -10.39
N ALA A 365 -10.41 40.89 -11.11
CA ALA A 365 -9.25 41.62 -11.64
C ALA A 365 -9.44 42.18 -13.08
N SER A 366 -10.63 42.03 -13.67
CA SER A 366 -10.97 42.60 -14.98
C SER A 366 -12.14 43.59 -14.86
N SER A 367 -11.93 44.65 -14.10
CA SER A 367 -12.58 45.92 -14.39
C SER A 367 -11.54 47.04 -14.28
N PRO A 368 -10.61 47.17 -15.24
CA PRO A 368 -10.01 48.47 -15.50
C PRO A 368 -11.15 49.38 -15.94
N ALA A 369 -11.36 50.44 -15.16
CA ALA A 369 -12.28 51.52 -15.40
C ALA A 369 -12.37 51.91 -16.87
N ALA A 370 -13.48 51.54 -17.52
CA ALA A 370 -14.00 52.29 -18.63
C ALA A 370 -14.78 53.47 -18.02
N GLY A 371 -14.11 54.61 -17.92
CA GLY A 371 -14.67 55.88 -17.49
C GLY A 371 -13.53 56.88 -17.36
N GLY A 372 -13.48 57.97 -18.11
CA GLY A 372 -14.39 58.50 -19.10
C GLY A 372 -13.72 59.75 -19.70
N ASP A 373 -14.18 60.13 -20.87
CA ASP A 373 -13.79 61.35 -21.57
C ASP A 373 -14.05 62.60 -20.73
N SER A 374 -13.08 63.52 -20.74
CA SER A 374 -13.30 64.98 -20.84
C SER A 374 -12.00 65.68 -21.22
#